data_AF-A0A259E3G7-F1
#
_entry.id   AF-A0A259E3G7-F1
#
_cell.length_a   1.000
_cell.length_b   1.000
_cell.length_c   1.000
_cell.angle_alpha   90.00
_cell.angle_beta   90.00
_cell.angle_gamma   90.00
#
_symmetry.space_group_name_H-M   'P 1'
#
loop_
_entity.id
_entity.type
_entity.pdbx_description
1 polymer ?
#
loop_
_entity_poly.entity_id
_entity_poly.type
_entity_poly.pdbx_seq_one_letter_code
_entity_poly.pdbx_strand_id
1 'polypeptide(L)'
;MVAWFIIAIATLGVFAFIAVNGVQTVAATTDGVGRVETARRLDAAVAALIARAGSPSGSGRMVLLAGQTVDGVYGLPAELAMFATTPFGQRIVYCPFGDGESGTAAGAVPLGAGASYPIRTQADPAGRLYVTDGRPALAQVAENGNLMGYLIAPRTKTSPTPTCSSVRFNAGTRRFEAPDAYVRAIIRASSTEDQRQQAGREVVFFVSPSGTGRGLAPNDATTLYNAMTYYRANSPQAMRIVLAAGNYVLPAQYMNYRTGSIFGDKGNSGTLVLDGAGSTNISFENDPSGTRNFILVPGNLELRNLSVSTAVHIYADAGRKLTMKNVNSGNILAQNGATLLTENVYVVDGQNTWAIVLNAGAKATFRGTLTIDTTLAGHALLAQSGSQAAFESAAVTARASNTTGNIAVYIEEGADMVWRAGSYTVAKEYNYPILVHGHLTMYNTNITMTTAMQRGIEVQRTGKVGLNDLTVGLGVAPIWGLVDVGSSGVTGNATLRAVSNCWTNAGYATGVQFILSGDGAQNGASSAVTANEALPAMSASPTAAEVQANADANARNTMRQQIRSTNTSTFTCLKG
;
A
#
# COMPACT_ATOMS: atom_id res chain seq x y z
N MET A 1 -13.08 -46.71 75.96
CA MET A 1 -14.22 -46.12 75.23
C MET A 1 -14.12 -44.60 75.07
N VAL A 2 -13.68 -43.85 76.09
CA VAL A 2 -13.54 -42.37 76.03
C VAL A 2 -12.63 -41.88 74.90
N ALA A 3 -11.48 -42.53 74.68
CA ALA A 3 -10.54 -42.15 73.61
C ALA A 3 -11.15 -42.27 72.19
N TRP A 4 -11.97 -43.30 71.95
CA TRP A 4 -12.66 -43.48 70.66
C TRP A 4 -13.73 -42.42 70.40
N PHE A 5 -14.41 -41.95 71.46
CA PHE A 5 -15.39 -40.87 71.36
C PHE A 5 -14.74 -39.52 71.04
N ILE A 6 -13.58 -39.23 71.63
CA ILE A 6 -12.81 -38.00 71.35
C ILE A 6 -12.31 -38.01 69.90
N ILE A 7 -11.82 -39.15 69.41
CA ILE A 7 -11.40 -39.30 68.02
C ILE A 7 -12.57 -39.04 67.08
N ALA A 8 -13.75 -39.64 67.33
CA ALA A 8 -14.93 -39.46 66.49
C ALA A 8 -15.44 -38.00 66.41
N ILE A 9 -15.42 -37.27 67.53
CA ILE A 9 -15.79 -35.85 67.56
C ILE A 9 -14.76 -35.01 66.81
N ALA A 10 -13.46 -35.31 66.96
CA ALA A 10 -12.40 -34.62 66.25
C ALA A 10 -12.47 -34.84 64.73
N THR A 11 -12.75 -36.06 64.26
CA THR A 11 -12.95 -36.32 62.82
C THR A 11 -14.16 -35.57 62.28
N LEU A 12 -15.29 -35.56 63.00
CA LEU A 12 -16.48 -34.78 62.61
C LEU A 12 -16.16 -33.28 62.50
N GLY A 13 -15.41 -32.72 63.46
CA GLY A 13 -14.96 -31.34 63.43
C GLY A 13 -14.06 -31.03 62.23
N VAL A 14 -13.12 -31.93 61.90
CA VAL A 14 -12.23 -31.79 60.74
C VAL A 14 -13.00 -31.90 59.42
N PHE A 15 -13.93 -32.85 59.27
CA PHE A 15 -14.75 -32.97 58.07
C PHE A 15 -15.70 -31.78 57.89
N ALA A 16 -16.31 -31.28 58.96
CA ALA A 16 -17.12 -30.06 58.92
C ALA A 16 -16.26 -28.84 58.53
N PHE A 17 -15.05 -28.71 59.08
CA PHE A 17 -14.12 -27.64 58.73
C PHE A 17 -13.67 -27.71 57.27
N ILE A 18 -13.31 -28.90 56.76
CA ILE A 18 -12.93 -29.09 55.36
C ILE A 18 -14.11 -28.81 54.42
N ALA A 19 -15.33 -29.24 54.78
CA ALA A 19 -16.53 -28.98 53.98
C ALA A 19 -16.83 -27.47 53.92
N VAL A 20 -16.78 -26.76 55.05
CA VAL A 20 -17.03 -25.32 55.11
C VAL A 20 -15.95 -24.54 54.35
N ASN A 21 -14.66 -24.85 54.56
CA ASN A 21 -13.57 -24.17 53.85
C ASN A 21 -13.54 -24.52 52.36
N GLY A 22 -13.88 -25.76 51.98
CA GLY A 22 -13.98 -26.19 50.59
C GLY A 22 -15.09 -25.44 49.85
N VAL A 23 -16.27 -25.33 50.45
CA VAL A 23 -17.40 -24.56 49.89
C VAL A 23 -17.06 -23.07 49.81
N GLN A 24 -16.43 -22.50 50.84
CA GLN A 24 -15.99 -21.09 50.82
C GLN A 24 -14.93 -20.82 49.75
N THR A 25 -13.96 -21.73 49.57
CA THR A 25 -12.89 -21.59 48.56
C THR A 25 -13.44 -21.72 47.14
N VAL A 26 -14.33 -22.69 46.88
CA VAL A 26 -14.98 -22.86 45.58
C VAL A 26 -15.89 -21.67 45.25
N ALA A 27 -16.66 -21.17 46.22
CA ALA A 27 -17.49 -19.98 46.07
C ALA A 27 -16.66 -18.72 45.78
N ALA A 28 -15.56 -18.50 46.51
CA ALA A 28 -14.67 -17.36 46.28
C ALA A 28 -13.99 -17.42 44.90
N THR A 29 -13.61 -18.62 44.44
CA THR A 29 -12.94 -18.82 43.15
C THR A 29 -13.92 -18.63 41.98
N THR A 30 -15.14 -19.15 42.10
CA THR A 30 -16.20 -18.96 41.09
C THR A 30 -16.66 -17.51 40.99
N ASP A 31 -16.78 -16.80 42.11
CA ASP A 31 -17.07 -15.36 42.13
C ASP A 31 -15.92 -14.54 41.51
N GLY A 32 -14.66 -14.91 41.76
CA GLY A 32 -13.49 -14.26 41.16
C GLY A 32 -13.46 -14.39 39.64
N VAL A 33 -13.71 -15.59 39.10
CA VAL A 33 -13.77 -15.83 37.65
C VAL A 33 -14.96 -15.09 37.02
N GLY A 34 -16.13 -15.13 37.66
CA GLY A 34 -17.32 -14.46 37.15
C GLY A 34 -17.19 -12.93 37.13
N ARG A 35 -16.42 -12.33 38.06
CA ARG A 35 -16.07 -10.90 38.07
C ARG A 35 -15.22 -10.51 36.86
N VAL A 36 -14.18 -11.28 36.57
CA VAL A 36 -13.28 -11.03 35.42
C VAL A 36 -14.04 -11.15 34.11
N GLU A 37 -14.86 -12.20 33.97
CA GLU A 37 -15.68 -12.38 32.75
C GLU A 37 -16.76 -11.31 32.62
N THR A 38 -17.35 -10.82 33.72
CA THR A 38 -18.28 -9.67 33.70
C THR A 38 -17.60 -8.42 33.16
N ALA A 39 -16.39 -8.10 33.61
CA ALA A 39 -15.61 -6.98 33.10
C ALA A 39 -15.30 -7.15 31.60
N ARG A 40 -14.87 -8.35 31.18
CA ARG A 40 -14.59 -8.66 29.77
C ARG A 40 -15.81 -8.47 28.87
N ARG A 41 -16.99 -8.92 29.32
CA ARG A 41 -18.27 -8.75 28.60
C ARG A 41 -18.68 -7.28 28.50
N LEU A 42 -18.49 -6.50 29.57
CA LEU A 42 -18.72 -5.06 29.54
C LEU A 42 -17.82 -4.37 28.51
N ASP A 43 -16.52 -4.70 28.49
CA ASP A 43 -15.57 -4.12 27.54
C ASP A 43 -15.91 -4.50 26.08
N ALA A 44 -16.28 -5.76 25.84
CA ALA A 44 -16.76 -6.21 24.53
C ALA A 44 -18.06 -5.51 24.11
N ALA A 45 -19.01 -5.32 25.04
CA ALA A 45 -20.27 -4.62 24.78
C ALA A 45 -20.06 -3.13 24.49
N VAL A 46 -19.17 -2.45 25.22
CA VAL A 46 -18.80 -1.05 24.92
C VAL A 46 -18.16 -0.93 23.55
N ALA A 47 -17.18 -1.78 23.22
CA ALA A 47 -16.56 -1.78 21.91
C ALA A 47 -17.59 -2.03 20.79
N ALA A 48 -18.51 -2.96 21.01
CA ALA A 48 -19.59 -3.29 20.10
C ALA A 48 -20.61 -2.16 19.92
N LEU A 49 -20.90 -1.38 20.97
CA LEU A 49 -21.76 -0.19 20.93
C LEU A 49 -21.07 0.97 20.21
N ILE A 50 -19.78 1.21 20.48
CA ILE A 50 -19.00 2.27 19.82
C ILE A 50 -18.84 1.97 18.33
N ALA A 51 -18.52 0.72 17.97
CA ALA A 51 -18.40 0.30 16.58
C ALA A 51 -19.73 0.40 15.80
N ARG A 52 -20.86 0.41 16.51
CA ARG A 52 -22.20 0.56 15.94
C ARG A 52 -22.81 1.94 16.19
N ALA A 53 -22.10 2.86 16.83
CA ALA A 53 -22.55 4.24 16.96
C ALA A 53 -22.66 4.86 15.56
N GLY A 54 -23.54 5.83 15.39
CA GLY A 54 -23.81 6.42 14.08
C GLY A 54 -24.40 7.81 14.17
N SER A 55 -24.57 8.45 13.02
CA SER A 55 -25.23 9.76 12.89
C SER A 55 -26.46 9.58 11.98
N PRO A 56 -27.63 9.22 12.54
CA PRO A 56 -28.85 8.95 11.76
C PRO A 56 -29.37 10.20 11.04
N SER A 57 -29.02 11.39 11.54
CA SER A 57 -29.38 12.71 11.01
C SER A 57 -28.37 13.25 9.97
N GLY A 58 -27.23 12.60 9.77
CA GLY A 58 -26.14 13.09 8.90
C GLY A 58 -25.37 14.29 9.47
N SER A 59 -25.59 14.67 10.73
CA SER A 59 -24.93 15.77 11.44
C SER A 59 -23.42 15.56 11.69
N GLY A 60 -22.95 14.31 11.55
CA GLY A 60 -21.58 13.92 11.92
C GLY A 60 -21.39 13.67 13.43
N ARG A 61 -22.42 13.83 14.26
CA ARG A 61 -22.36 13.48 15.69
C ARG A 61 -22.72 12.02 15.88
N MET A 62 -21.83 11.31 16.57
CA MET A 62 -22.05 9.90 16.88
C MET A 62 -22.95 9.77 18.11
N VAL A 63 -24.04 9.03 17.94
CA VAL A 63 -25.00 8.65 18.99
C VAL A 63 -25.09 7.13 19.10
N LEU A 64 -25.50 6.63 20.27
CA LEU A 64 -25.60 5.20 20.51
C LEU A 64 -26.94 4.62 20.06
N LEU A 65 -26.96 3.31 19.78
CA LEU A 65 -28.19 2.57 19.50
C LEU A 65 -29.15 2.61 20.70
N ALA A 66 -30.44 2.68 20.41
CA ALA A 66 -31.50 2.52 21.39
C ALA A 66 -31.52 1.09 21.92
N GLY A 67 -31.58 0.98 23.24
CA GLY A 67 -31.71 -0.29 23.95
C GLY A 67 -33.16 -0.76 24.02
N GLN A 68 -33.39 -1.78 24.85
CA GLN A 68 -34.71 -2.33 25.09
C GLN A 68 -35.02 -2.36 26.59
N THR A 69 -36.24 -1.97 26.96
CA THR A 69 -36.70 -2.12 28.34
C THR A 69 -37.20 -3.54 28.54
N VAL A 70 -36.60 -4.27 29.47
CA VAL A 70 -37.02 -5.62 29.86
C VAL A 70 -37.01 -5.71 31.38
N ASP A 71 -38.13 -6.15 31.96
CA ASP A 71 -38.31 -6.28 33.43
C ASP A 71 -38.01 -4.98 34.21
N GLY A 72 -38.37 -3.81 33.63
CA GLY A 72 -38.18 -2.51 34.26
C GLY A 72 -36.75 -1.96 34.22
N VAL A 73 -35.82 -2.65 33.54
CA VAL A 73 -34.43 -2.23 33.33
C VAL A 73 -34.20 -1.93 31.85
N TYR A 74 -33.53 -0.82 31.55
CA TYR A 74 -33.09 -0.53 30.19
C TYR A 74 -31.81 -1.31 29.88
N GLY A 75 -31.93 -2.30 29.01
CA GLY A 75 -30.86 -3.20 28.60
C GLY A 75 -30.29 -2.84 27.23
N LEU A 76 -29.24 -3.58 26.85
CA LEU A 76 -28.61 -3.46 25.54
C LEU A 76 -29.62 -3.64 24.39
N PRO A 77 -29.34 -3.06 23.20
CA PRO A 77 -30.10 -3.32 21.99
C PRO A 77 -30.19 -4.84 21.69
N ALA A 78 -31.25 -5.30 21.02
CA ALA A 78 -31.45 -6.72 20.71
C ALA A 78 -30.25 -7.36 19.98
N GLU A 79 -29.58 -6.61 19.10
CA GLU A 79 -28.37 -7.05 18.39
C GLU A 79 -27.18 -7.38 19.33
N LEU A 80 -27.21 -6.88 20.56
CA LEU A 80 -26.19 -7.07 21.59
C LEU A 80 -26.71 -7.90 22.76
N ALA A 81 -27.84 -8.61 22.60
CA ALA A 81 -28.45 -9.42 23.64
C ALA A 81 -27.50 -10.50 24.20
N MET A 82 -26.55 -10.98 23.40
CA MET A 82 -25.51 -11.94 23.84
C MET A 82 -24.61 -11.41 24.96
N PHE A 83 -24.53 -10.09 25.14
CA PHE A 83 -23.81 -9.45 26.23
C PHE A 83 -24.72 -8.93 27.34
N ALA A 84 -26.04 -9.06 27.22
CA ALA A 84 -26.99 -8.40 28.12
C ALA A 84 -27.02 -8.98 29.54
N THR A 85 -26.36 -10.12 29.78
CA THR A 85 -26.29 -10.77 31.10
C THR A 85 -24.85 -11.06 31.52
N THR A 86 -24.62 -10.89 32.82
CA THR A 86 -23.41 -11.34 33.52
C THR A 86 -23.35 -12.87 33.55
N PRO A 87 -22.17 -13.48 33.80
CA PRO A 87 -22.03 -14.92 34.02
C PRO A 87 -22.88 -15.46 35.17
N PHE A 88 -23.32 -14.58 36.08
CA PHE A 88 -24.20 -14.90 37.20
C PHE A 88 -25.70 -14.87 36.84
N GLY A 89 -26.04 -14.56 35.59
CA GLY A 89 -27.42 -14.46 35.12
C GLY A 89 -28.11 -13.12 35.40
N GLN A 90 -27.42 -12.17 36.06
CA GLN A 90 -27.95 -10.82 36.30
C GLN A 90 -27.79 -9.94 35.06
N ARG A 91 -28.73 -9.03 34.81
CA ARG A 91 -28.72 -8.15 33.62
C ARG A 91 -27.69 -7.02 33.74
N ILE A 92 -27.13 -6.63 32.60
CA ILE A 92 -26.33 -5.41 32.44
C ILE A 92 -27.28 -4.25 32.15
N VAL A 93 -27.11 -3.15 32.88
CA VAL A 93 -27.89 -1.93 32.73
C VAL A 93 -27.18 -1.02 31.73
N TYR A 94 -27.95 -0.53 30.76
CA TYR A 94 -27.50 0.35 29.70
C TYR A 94 -28.17 1.72 29.82
N CYS A 95 -27.36 2.78 29.84
CA CYS A 95 -27.81 4.15 30.03
C CYS A 95 -27.31 5.01 28.87
N PRO A 96 -27.99 5.06 27.72
CA PRO A 96 -27.59 5.91 26.58
C PRO A 96 -27.95 7.38 26.80
N PHE A 97 -27.11 8.29 26.35
CA PHE A 97 -27.35 9.73 26.39
C PHE A 97 -27.39 10.31 24.99
N GLY A 98 -28.46 11.07 24.72
CA GLY A 98 -28.57 11.90 23.53
C GLY A 98 -27.75 13.18 23.65
N ASP A 99 -27.66 13.87 22.52
CA ASP A 99 -26.83 15.07 22.35
C ASP A 99 -27.64 16.26 21.81
N GLY A 100 -28.97 16.22 21.99
CA GLY A 100 -29.91 17.27 21.63
C GLY A 100 -30.34 17.28 20.17
N GLU A 101 -30.17 16.18 19.44
CA GLU A 101 -30.58 16.10 18.04
C GLU A 101 -32.08 15.86 17.88
N SER A 102 -32.65 16.29 16.74
CA SER A 102 -34.05 16.01 16.43
C SER A 102 -34.29 14.49 16.36
N GLY A 103 -35.49 14.08 16.76
CA GLY A 103 -35.87 12.68 16.80
C GLY A 103 -37.31 12.52 17.23
N THR A 104 -37.83 11.30 17.08
CA THR A 104 -39.17 10.94 17.50
C THR A 104 -39.15 10.52 18.96
N ALA A 105 -40.14 10.92 19.76
CA ALA A 105 -40.28 10.45 21.13
C ALA A 105 -40.36 8.91 21.14
N ALA A 106 -39.49 8.26 21.90
CA ALA A 106 -39.29 6.81 21.83
C ALA A 106 -39.57 6.10 23.15
N GLY A 107 -39.36 6.78 24.29
CA GLY A 107 -39.57 6.21 25.62
C GLY A 107 -38.77 6.94 26.69
N ALA A 108 -38.57 6.28 27.83
CA ALA A 108 -37.75 6.81 28.92
C ALA A 108 -36.80 5.73 29.45
N VAL A 109 -35.60 6.14 29.84
CA VAL A 109 -34.59 5.27 30.46
C VAL A 109 -34.73 5.38 31.98
N PRO A 110 -34.96 4.28 32.72
CA PRO A 110 -35.06 4.30 34.18
C PRO A 110 -33.75 4.71 34.83
N LEU A 111 -33.82 5.69 35.73
CA LEU A 111 -32.71 6.13 36.57
C LEU A 111 -32.61 5.34 37.88
N GLY A 112 -33.68 4.67 38.30
CA GLY A 112 -33.83 4.05 39.62
C GLY A 112 -34.80 4.84 40.51
N ALA A 113 -35.30 4.21 41.59
CA ALA A 113 -36.23 4.82 42.56
C ALA A 113 -37.48 5.49 41.95
N GLY A 114 -38.02 4.91 40.86
CA GLY A 114 -39.20 5.42 40.15
C GLY A 114 -38.93 6.60 39.20
N ALA A 115 -37.71 7.11 39.12
CA ALA A 115 -37.33 8.18 38.20
C ALA A 115 -36.86 7.63 36.84
N SER A 116 -37.06 8.40 35.77
CA SER A 116 -36.57 8.13 34.42
C SER A 116 -36.25 9.44 33.69
N TYR A 117 -35.44 9.38 32.62
CA TYR A 117 -35.26 10.50 31.71
C TYR A 117 -35.83 10.16 30.32
N PRO A 118 -36.54 11.08 29.66
CA PRO A 118 -37.09 10.84 28.33
C PRO A 118 -35.94 10.75 27.31
N ILE A 119 -36.12 9.90 26.31
CA ILE A 119 -35.24 9.80 25.16
C ILE A 119 -36.02 9.97 23.86
N ARG A 120 -35.38 10.57 22.87
CA ARG A 120 -35.85 10.57 21.48
C ARG A 120 -34.93 9.72 20.64
N THR A 121 -35.51 9.06 19.65
CA THR A 121 -34.75 8.23 18.72
C THR A 121 -35.00 8.60 17.28
N GLN A 122 -34.02 8.33 16.44
CA GLN A 122 -34.15 8.41 15.00
C GLN A 122 -33.67 7.09 14.37
N ALA A 123 -34.40 6.64 13.36
CA ALA A 123 -34.00 5.48 12.57
C ALA A 123 -32.94 5.87 11.53
N ASP A 124 -31.93 5.02 11.33
CA ASP A 124 -31.08 5.08 10.14
C ASP A 124 -31.82 4.49 8.90
N PRO A 125 -31.24 4.60 7.69
CA PRO A 125 -31.84 4.00 6.49
C PRO A 125 -32.04 2.48 6.55
N ALA A 126 -31.38 1.79 7.49
CA ALA A 126 -31.54 0.35 7.73
C ALA A 126 -32.59 0.05 8.83
N GLY A 127 -33.30 1.07 9.34
CA GLY A 127 -34.34 0.93 10.35
C GLY A 127 -33.84 0.83 11.79
N ARG A 128 -32.54 1.00 12.06
CA ARG A 128 -31.99 0.94 13.42
C ARG A 128 -32.21 2.25 14.16
N LEU A 129 -32.74 2.16 15.38
CA LEU A 129 -33.02 3.33 16.21
C LEU A 129 -31.78 3.74 17.02
N TYR A 130 -31.45 5.03 16.99
CA TYR A 130 -30.37 5.64 17.77
C TYR A 130 -30.93 6.69 18.71
N VAL A 131 -30.35 6.85 19.90
CA VAL A 131 -30.76 7.85 20.90
C VAL A 131 -30.18 9.21 20.51
N THR A 132 -31.00 10.06 19.91
CA THR A 132 -30.59 11.39 19.40
C THR A 132 -30.74 12.49 20.44
N ASP A 133 -31.72 12.36 21.34
CA ASP A 133 -31.98 13.29 22.44
C ASP A 133 -32.33 12.56 23.73
N GLY A 134 -32.22 13.26 24.86
CA GLY A 134 -32.46 12.71 26.19
C GLY A 134 -31.17 12.48 26.96
N ARG A 135 -30.89 13.39 27.89
CA ARG A 135 -29.75 13.31 28.81
C ARG A 135 -30.25 13.54 30.24
N PRO A 136 -29.88 12.70 31.22
CA PRO A 136 -30.32 12.89 32.58
C PRO A 136 -29.63 14.10 33.21
N ALA A 137 -30.36 14.84 34.04
CA ALA A 137 -29.86 16.00 34.79
C ALA A 137 -29.03 15.56 36.02
N LEU A 138 -28.00 14.75 35.77
CA LEU A 138 -27.03 14.31 36.78
C LEU A 138 -25.76 15.15 36.63
N ALA A 139 -25.22 15.70 37.73
CA ALA A 139 -24.05 16.59 37.71
C ALA A 139 -22.87 15.98 36.92
N GLN A 140 -22.55 14.72 37.18
CA GLN A 140 -21.49 13.96 36.51
C GLN A 140 -21.70 13.74 35.01
N VAL A 141 -22.94 13.85 34.53
CA VAL A 141 -23.31 13.76 33.10
C VAL A 141 -23.33 15.14 32.46
N ALA A 142 -23.77 16.17 33.20
CA ALA A 142 -23.79 17.56 32.73
C ALA A 142 -22.39 18.12 32.50
N GLU A 143 -21.42 17.75 33.34
CA GLU A 143 -20.03 18.20 33.25
C GLU A 143 -19.21 17.54 32.13
N ASN A 144 -19.72 16.47 31.50
CA ASN A 144 -19.02 15.73 30.45
C ASN A 144 -19.87 15.61 29.16
N GLY A 145 -19.72 16.59 28.28
CA GLY A 145 -20.41 16.63 26.97
C GLY A 145 -20.03 15.47 26.03
N ASN A 146 -18.84 14.89 26.18
CA ASN A 146 -18.40 13.76 25.36
C ASN A 146 -18.93 12.42 25.85
N LEU A 147 -19.52 12.34 27.04
CA LEU A 147 -20.08 11.11 27.55
C LEU A 147 -21.35 10.73 26.79
N MET A 148 -21.33 9.58 26.12
CA MET A 148 -22.43 9.05 25.31
C MET A 148 -23.32 8.06 26.08
N GLY A 149 -22.84 7.51 27.20
CA GLY A 149 -23.63 6.61 28.02
C GLY A 149 -22.82 5.81 29.03
N TYR A 150 -23.48 4.91 29.76
CA TYR A 150 -22.86 3.93 30.65
C TYR A 150 -23.33 2.51 30.34
N LEU A 151 -22.44 1.54 30.56
CA LEU A 151 -22.81 0.17 30.88
C LEU A 151 -22.45 -0.14 32.32
N ILE A 152 -23.39 -0.74 33.04
CA ILE A 152 -23.26 -1.01 34.47
C ILE A 152 -23.66 -2.46 34.75
N ALA A 153 -22.79 -3.22 35.38
CA ALA A 153 -23.08 -4.58 35.80
C ALA A 153 -22.84 -4.76 37.31
N PRO A 154 -23.65 -5.59 37.99
CA PRO A 154 -23.38 -5.95 39.38
C PRO A 154 -22.02 -6.66 39.52
N ARG A 155 -21.34 -6.43 40.65
CA ARG A 155 -19.99 -6.99 40.90
C ARG A 155 -20.05 -8.46 41.33
N THR A 156 -21.14 -8.90 41.94
CA THR A 156 -21.32 -10.27 42.43
C THR A 156 -22.74 -10.73 42.24
N LYS A 157 -22.97 -12.05 42.33
CA LYS A 157 -24.31 -12.66 42.26
C LYS A 157 -25.30 -12.12 43.31
N THR A 158 -24.81 -11.66 44.46
CA THR A 158 -25.64 -11.10 45.54
C THR A 158 -25.73 -9.58 45.51
N SER A 159 -24.96 -8.92 44.65
CA SER A 159 -25.04 -7.47 44.48
C SER A 159 -26.40 -7.09 43.88
N PRO A 160 -27.04 -6.01 44.36
CA PRO A 160 -28.28 -5.52 43.76
C PRO A 160 -28.04 -5.05 42.33
N THR A 161 -29.06 -5.13 41.48
CA THR A 161 -29.00 -4.59 40.12
C THR A 161 -28.73 -3.09 40.18
N PRO A 162 -27.63 -2.61 39.58
CA PRO A 162 -27.27 -1.19 39.64
C PRO A 162 -28.22 -0.34 38.80
N THR A 163 -28.24 0.97 39.05
CA THR A 163 -29.12 1.91 38.33
C THR A 163 -28.30 3.02 37.67
N CYS A 164 -28.85 3.67 36.64
CA CYS A 164 -28.15 4.79 35.99
C CYS A 164 -27.83 5.95 36.96
N SER A 165 -28.68 6.18 37.97
CA SER A 165 -28.43 7.19 39.01
C SER A 165 -27.41 6.77 40.07
N SER A 166 -27.00 5.51 40.13
CA SER A 166 -26.00 5.02 41.10
C SER A 166 -24.56 5.39 40.73
N VAL A 167 -24.32 5.77 39.47
CA VAL A 167 -22.98 6.13 38.97
C VAL A 167 -22.57 7.51 39.49
N ARG A 168 -21.33 7.63 39.96
CA ARG A 168 -20.67 8.86 40.40
C ARG A 168 -19.33 9.01 39.68
N PHE A 169 -18.92 10.23 39.40
CA PHE A 169 -17.56 10.50 38.92
C PHE A 169 -16.65 10.74 40.13
N ASN A 170 -15.60 9.93 40.26
CA ASN A 170 -14.60 10.09 41.29
C ASN A 170 -13.44 10.94 40.75
N ALA A 171 -13.34 12.18 41.24
CA ALA A 171 -12.32 13.13 40.78
C ALA A 171 -10.88 12.67 41.08
N GLY A 172 -10.68 11.89 42.16
CA GLY A 172 -9.36 11.38 42.56
C GLY A 172 -8.87 10.25 41.66
N THR A 173 -9.75 9.32 41.28
CA THR A 173 -9.40 8.19 40.37
C THR A 173 -9.65 8.51 38.90
N ARG A 174 -10.31 9.64 38.60
CA ARG A 174 -10.80 10.06 37.28
C ARG A 174 -11.65 8.98 36.59
N ARG A 175 -12.41 8.21 37.37
CA ARG A 175 -13.24 7.10 36.88
C ARG A 175 -14.69 7.26 37.31
N PHE A 176 -15.57 6.69 36.51
CA PHE A 176 -16.97 6.52 36.87
C PHE A 176 -17.11 5.24 37.71
N GLU A 177 -17.75 5.36 38.86
CA GLU A 177 -17.85 4.31 39.87
C GLU A 177 -19.29 4.23 40.39
N ALA A 178 -19.74 3.04 40.78
CA ALA A 178 -21.03 2.82 41.42
C ALA A 178 -20.86 1.78 42.55
N PRO A 179 -21.65 1.89 43.64
CA PRO A 179 -21.61 0.91 44.74
C PRO A 179 -21.86 -0.51 44.22
N ASP A 180 -20.99 -1.45 44.60
CA ASP A 180 -21.10 -2.88 44.27
C ASP A 180 -21.31 -3.23 42.79
N ALA A 181 -20.80 -2.37 41.89
CA ALA A 181 -20.93 -2.54 40.46
C ALA A 181 -19.63 -2.27 39.70
N TYR A 182 -19.59 -2.76 38.47
CA TYR A 182 -18.64 -2.37 37.42
C TYR A 182 -19.31 -1.35 36.52
N VAL A 183 -18.65 -0.21 36.33
CA VAL A 183 -19.10 0.84 35.41
C VAL A 183 -18.11 0.92 34.25
N ARG A 184 -18.63 1.00 33.03
CA ARG A 184 -17.88 1.42 31.84
C ARG A 184 -18.57 2.62 31.22
N ALA A 185 -17.84 3.73 31.18
CA ALA A 185 -18.29 4.92 30.47
C ALA A 185 -18.06 4.74 28.97
N ILE A 186 -19.05 5.12 28.19
CA ILE A 186 -18.98 5.17 26.74
C ILE A 186 -18.77 6.65 26.39
N ILE A 187 -17.58 7.00 25.92
CA ILE A 187 -17.19 8.39 25.66
C ILE A 187 -16.96 8.55 24.16
N ARG A 188 -17.45 9.63 23.59
CA ARG A 188 -17.19 10.07 22.21
C ARG A 188 -15.69 10.31 22.07
N ALA A 189 -15.07 9.54 21.18
CA ALA A 189 -13.62 9.45 21.01
C ALA A 189 -12.96 10.85 20.99
N SER A 190 -12.21 11.16 22.05
CA SER A 190 -11.34 12.33 22.13
C SER A 190 -10.12 12.11 23.05
N SER A 191 -9.73 10.85 23.30
CA SER A 191 -8.43 10.58 23.92
C SER A 191 -7.38 10.40 22.81
N THR A 192 -6.31 11.18 22.88
CA THR A 192 -5.13 11.10 22.01
C THR A 192 -4.45 9.73 22.08
N GLU A 193 -4.66 8.98 23.17
CA GLU A 193 -4.18 7.60 23.37
C GLU A 193 -4.96 6.59 22.50
N ASP A 194 -6.29 6.71 22.42
CA ASP A 194 -7.12 5.87 21.56
C ASP A 194 -7.02 6.26 20.08
N GLN A 195 -6.82 7.56 19.78
CA GLN A 195 -6.44 7.96 18.42
C GLN A 195 -5.09 7.35 18.03
N ARG A 196 -4.11 7.23 18.94
CA ARG A 196 -2.85 6.51 18.67
C ARG A 196 -3.06 4.99 18.54
N GLN A 197 -3.92 4.38 19.35
CA GLN A 197 -4.21 2.93 19.25
C GLN A 197 -5.10 2.55 18.06
N GLN A 198 -6.05 3.40 17.64
CA GLN A 198 -6.86 3.21 16.43
C GLN A 198 -6.09 3.61 15.17
N ALA A 199 -5.27 4.67 15.21
CA ALA A 199 -4.34 4.98 14.13
C ALA A 199 -3.25 3.91 13.98
N GLY A 200 -3.00 3.07 14.98
CA GLY A 200 -2.08 1.93 14.87
C GLY A 200 -2.70 0.62 14.35
N ARG A 201 -4.04 0.53 14.27
CA ARG A 201 -4.72 -0.71 13.87
C ARG A 201 -5.06 -0.67 12.39
N GLU A 202 -4.69 -1.73 11.68
CA GLU A 202 -5.11 -1.95 10.30
C GLU A 202 -6.64 -2.13 10.25
N VAL A 203 -7.31 -1.26 9.50
CA VAL A 203 -8.75 -1.39 9.21
C VAL A 203 -8.93 -2.36 8.06
N VAL A 204 -9.67 -3.45 8.24
CA VAL A 204 -9.90 -4.44 7.18
C VAL A 204 -11.35 -4.36 6.70
N PHE A 205 -11.53 -4.24 5.39
CA PHE A 205 -12.83 -4.32 4.71
C PHE A 205 -12.87 -5.53 3.79
N PHE A 206 -13.96 -6.30 3.86
CA PHE A 206 -14.28 -7.35 2.90
C PHE A 206 -15.24 -6.81 1.86
N VAL A 207 -14.89 -6.99 0.60
CA VAL A 207 -15.59 -6.37 -0.53
C VAL A 207 -15.93 -7.40 -1.60
N SER A 208 -17.11 -7.29 -2.20
CA SER A 208 -17.52 -8.08 -3.37
C SER A 208 -18.22 -7.19 -4.41
N PRO A 209 -18.28 -7.59 -5.70
CA PRO A 209 -18.89 -6.76 -6.75
C PRO A 209 -20.36 -6.43 -6.50
N SER A 210 -21.08 -7.35 -5.86
CA SER A 210 -22.50 -7.25 -5.50
C SER A 210 -22.73 -7.10 -3.99
N GLY A 211 -21.70 -6.71 -3.23
CA GLY A 211 -21.76 -6.67 -1.77
C GLY A 211 -22.74 -5.63 -1.25
N THR A 212 -23.68 -6.04 -0.40
CA THR A 212 -24.66 -5.15 0.26
C THR A 212 -24.46 -5.07 1.77
N GLY A 213 -23.46 -5.80 2.29
CA GLY A 213 -23.12 -5.89 3.70
C GLY A 213 -22.29 -4.71 4.21
N ARG A 214 -21.78 -4.84 5.44
CA ARG A 214 -21.01 -3.79 6.14
C ARG A 214 -19.50 -3.87 5.89
N GLY A 215 -19.04 -4.95 5.28
CA GLY A 215 -17.63 -5.20 4.98
C GLY A 215 -16.82 -5.75 6.15
N LEU A 216 -17.47 -6.28 7.19
CA LEU A 216 -16.80 -6.76 8.41
C LEU A 216 -16.26 -8.20 8.27
N ALA A 217 -16.80 -8.98 7.35
CA ALA A 217 -16.42 -10.36 7.09
C ALA A 217 -16.71 -10.75 5.62
N PRO A 218 -16.11 -11.83 5.07
CA PRO A 218 -16.37 -12.28 3.71
C PRO A 218 -17.85 -12.53 3.37
N ASN A 219 -18.63 -13.02 4.33
CA ASN A 219 -20.07 -13.27 4.18
C ASN A 219 -20.94 -12.03 4.46
N ASP A 220 -20.34 -10.92 4.86
CA ASP A 220 -20.95 -9.60 5.08
C ASP A 220 -20.20 -8.56 4.23
N ALA A 221 -19.85 -8.92 2.98
CA ALA A 221 -19.05 -8.08 2.11
C ALA A 221 -19.82 -6.82 1.67
N THR A 222 -19.13 -5.68 1.62
CA THR A 222 -19.67 -4.41 1.09
C THR A 222 -19.18 -4.14 -0.33
N THR A 223 -19.58 -3.03 -0.95
CA THR A 223 -19.05 -2.63 -2.27
C THR A 223 -17.67 -1.98 -2.14
N LEU A 224 -16.86 -2.06 -3.21
CA LEU A 224 -15.57 -1.34 -3.27
C LEU A 224 -15.77 0.16 -3.11
N TYR A 225 -16.86 0.69 -3.68
CA TYR A 225 -17.26 2.09 -3.55
C TYR A 225 -17.42 2.50 -2.08
N ASN A 226 -18.13 1.71 -1.27
CA ASN A 226 -18.35 2.02 0.15
C ASN A 226 -17.04 1.96 0.95
N ALA A 227 -16.22 0.93 0.74
CA ALA A 227 -14.93 0.79 1.42
C ALA A 227 -13.97 1.95 1.08
N MET A 228 -13.92 2.35 -0.19
CA MET A 228 -13.12 3.51 -0.62
C MET A 228 -13.69 4.84 -0.11
N THR A 229 -15.01 4.98 -0.02
CA THR A 229 -15.65 6.15 0.61
C THR A 229 -15.24 6.25 2.09
N TYR A 230 -15.21 5.12 2.81
CA TYR A 230 -14.73 5.07 4.19
C TYR A 230 -13.26 5.48 4.30
N TYR A 231 -12.38 4.92 3.44
CA TYR A 231 -10.96 5.30 3.39
C TYR A 231 -10.79 6.81 3.21
N ARG A 232 -11.58 7.39 2.30
CA ARG A 232 -11.55 8.82 2.00
C ARG A 232 -12.01 9.70 3.16
N ALA A 233 -13.10 9.32 3.83
CA ALA A 233 -13.64 10.09 4.94
C ALA A 233 -12.71 10.08 6.16
N ASN A 234 -12.12 8.91 6.47
CA ASN A 234 -11.41 8.69 7.73
C ASN A 234 -9.88 8.77 7.60
N SER A 235 -9.33 8.56 6.40
CA SER A 235 -7.89 8.55 6.10
C SER A 235 -7.06 7.77 7.14
N PRO A 236 -7.40 6.49 7.41
CA PRO A 236 -6.70 5.69 8.41
C PRO A 236 -5.21 5.52 8.03
N GLN A 237 -4.34 5.34 9.03
CA GLN A 237 -2.90 5.11 8.78
C GLN A 237 -2.64 3.75 8.13
N ALA A 238 -3.51 2.76 8.32
CA ALA A 238 -3.41 1.46 7.66
C ALA A 238 -4.82 0.94 7.36
N MET A 239 -5.10 0.63 6.10
CA MET A 239 -6.35 0.01 5.68
C MET A 239 -6.09 -1.04 4.60
N ARG A 240 -6.74 -2.19 4.74
CA ARG A 240 -6.75 -3.27 3.76
C ARG A 240 -8.16 -3.52 3.28
N ILE A 241 -8.34 -3.55 1.96
CA ILE A 241 -9.57 -3.95 1.31
C ILE A 241 -9.31 -5.30 0.65
N VAL A 242 -9.97 -6.34 1.15
CA VAL A 242 -9.93 -7.70 0.62
C VAL A 242 -11.06 -7.83 -0.40
N LEU A 243 -10.70 -7.92 -1.68
CA LEU A 243 -11.63 -8.01 -2.79
C LEU A 243 -11.87 -9.48 -3.15
N ALA A 244 -13.14 -9.89 -3.13
CA ALA A 244 -13.56 -11.14 -3.75
C ALA A 244 -13.30 -11.10 -5.27
N ALA A 245 -13.28 -12.28 -5.89
CA ALA A 245 -13.20 -12.44 -7.34
C ALA A 245 -14.33 -11.66 -8.05
N GLY A 246 -14.02 -11.09 -9.21
CA GLY A 246 -15.00 -10.41 -10.06
C GLY A 246 -14.57 -9.01 -10.51
N ASN A 247 -15.50 -8.33 -11.19
CA ASN A 247 -15.26 -7.05 -11.84
C ASN A 247 -15.82 -5.91 -10.99
N TYR A 248 -14.98 -4.93 -10.68
CA TYR A 248 -15.33 -3.75 -9.91
C TYR A 248 -15.23 -2.54 -10.83
N VAL A 249 -16.36 -1.86 -11.05
CA VAL A 249 -16.41 -0.62 -11.82
C VAL A 249 -16.53 0.53 -10.84
N LEU A 250 -15.54 1.41 -10.81
CA LEU A 250 -15.57 2.64 -10.04
C LEU A 250 -15.97 3.83 -10.93
N PRO A 251 -16.59 4.89 -10.38
CA PRO A 251 -16.83 6.10 -11.16
C PRO A 251 -15.54 6.66 -11.76
N ALA A 252 -15.63 7.38 -12.87
CA ALA A 252 -14.48 8.06 -13.47
C ALA A 252 -13.76 8.95 -12.44
N GLN A 253 -12.43 9.01 -12.52
CA GLN A 253 -11.58 9.82 -11.61
C GLN A 253 -11.70 9.50 -10.11
N TYR A 254 -12.36 8.41 -9.71
CA TYR A 254 -12.70 8.18 -8.30
C TYR A 254 -11.48 7.97 -7.39
N MET A 255 -10.34 7.59 -7.96
CA MET A 255 -9.05 7.43 -7.26
C MET A 255 -8.05 8.56 -7.58
N ASN A 256 -8.54 9.75 -7.92
CA ASN A 256 -7.73 10.94 -8.15
C ASN A 256 -7.65 11.83 -6.89
N TYR A 257 -6.53 11.74 -6.17
CA TYR A 257 -6.30 12.42 -4.88
C TYR A 257 -5.52 13.74 -4.98
N ARG A 258 -5.59 14.45 -6.12
CA ARG A 258 -4.78 15.67 -6.34
C ARG A 258 -5.19 16.81 -5.38
N THR A 259 -4.20 17.55 -4.87
CA THR A 259 -4.43 18.73 -4.02
C THR A 259 -5.32 19.75 -4.73
N GLY A 260 -6.38 20.23 -4.06
CA GLY A 260 -7.36 21.15 -4.65
C GLY A 260 -8.53 20.48 -5.37
N SER A 261 -8.53 19.14 -5.50
CA SER A 261 -9.78 18.43 -5.74
C SER A 261 -10.62 18.46 -4.45
N ILE A 262 -11.94 18.34 -4.59
CA ILE A 262 -12.86 18.05 -3.48
C ILE A 262 -12.48 16.77 -2.67
N PHE A 263 -11.45 16.05 -3.12
CA PHE A 263 -10.95 14.77 -2.59
C PHE A 263 -9.45 14.82 -2.24
N GLY A 264 -8.92 16.02 -1.98
CA GLY A 264 -7.49 16.25 -1.75
C GLY A 264 -6.88 15.31 -0.71
N ASP A 265 -5.73 14.74 -1.05
CA ASP A 265 -4.89 13.99 -0.11
C ASP A 265 -4.60 14.85 1.13
N LYS A 266 -4.92 14.33 2.32
CA LYS A 266 -4.60 15.00 3.60
C LYS A 266 -3.09 14.99 3.90
N GLY A 267 -2.28 14.39 3.04
CA GLY A 267 -0.83 14.27 3.22
C GLY A 267 -0.45 13.21 4.26
N ASN A 268 -1.38 12.30 4.57
CA ASN A 268 -1.11 11.24 5.53
C ASN A 268 -0.27 10.16 4.85
N SER A 269 0.82 9.75 5.48
CA SER A 269 1.67 8.61 5.09
C SER A 269 0.99 7.24 5.29
N GLY A 270 -0.34 7.22 5.29
CA GLY A 270 -1.14 6.03 5.52
C GLY A 270 -0.98 5.01 4.39
N THR A 271 -1.14 3.74 4.70
CA THR A 271 -1.03 2.64 3.74
C THR A 271 -2.41 2.10 3.40
N LEU A 272 -2.77 2.14 2.12
CA LEU A 272 -3.93 1.46 1.56
C LEU A 272 -3.47 0.20 0.82
N VAL A 273 -3.99 -0.96 1.21
CA VAL A 273 -3.76 -2.24 0.53
C VAL A 273 -5.05 -2.67 -0.17
N LEU A 274 -5.00 -2.89 -1.48
CA LEU A 274 -6.05 -3.56 -2.24
C LEU A 274 -5.59 -4.98 -2.56
N ASP A 275 -6.24 -5.99 -1.97
CA ASP A 275 -5.83 -7.39 -2.04
C ASP A 275 -6.92 -8.23 -2.71
N GLY A 276 -6.70 -8.62 -3.96
CA GLY A 276 -7.65 -9.38 -4.78
C GLY A 276 -7.50 -10.90 -4.68
N ALA A 277 -8.43 -11.61 -5.31
CA ALA A 277 -8.44 -13.07 -5.39
C ALA A 277 -7.79 -13.62 -6.69
N GLY A 278 -6.95 -12.84 -7.38
CA GLY A 278 -6.30 -13.19 -8.64
C GLY A 278 -7.16 -13.00 -9.89
N SER A 279 -8.48 -13.23 -9.79
CA SER A 279 -9.49 -12.94 -10.84
C SER A 279 -10.27 -11.65 -10.57
N THR A 280 -9.69 -10.77 -9.76
CA THR A 280 -10.24 -9.45 -9.44
C THR A 280 -9.82 -8.44 -10.50
N ASN A 281 -10.78 -7.78 -11.15
CA ASN A 281 -10.51 -6.72 -12.11
C ASN A 281 -11.12 -5.40 -11.63
N ILE A 282 -10.33 -4.33 -11.63
CA ILE A 282 -10.76 -2.97 -11.31
C ILE A 282 -10.75 -2.15 -12.60
N SER A 283 -11.89 -1.58 -12.95
CA SER A 283 -12.05 -0.64 -14.05
C SER A 283 -12.74 0.64 -13.58
N PHE A 284 -12.76 1.63 -14.46
CA PHE A 284 -13.41 2.90 -14.22
C PHE A 284 -14.46 3.14 -15.30
N GLU A 285 -15.56 3.79 -14.93
CA GLU A 285 -16.53 4.29 -15.89
C GLU A 285 -15.85 5.25 -16.88
N ASN A 286 -16.39 5.33 -18.10
CA ASN A 286 -15.89 6.26 -19.09
C ASN A 286 -16.14 7.70 -18.61
N ASP A 287 -15.08 8.52 -18.61
CA ASP A 287 -15.20 9.94 -18.32
C ASP A 287 -15.88 10.64 -19.51
N PRO A 288 -17.06 11.27 -19.35
CA PRO A 288 -17.75 11.97 -20.43
C PRO A 288 -16.93 13.12 -21.03
N SER A 289 -15.97 13.66 -20.28
CA SER A 289 -15.07 14.71 -20.74
C SER A 289 -13.94 14.21 -21.64
N GLY A 290 -13.81 12.89 -21.81
CA GLY A 290 -12.69 12.27 -22.52
C GLY A 290 -11.37 12.33 -21.74
N THR A 291 -11.37 12.84 -20.51
CA THR A 291 -10.18 12.87 -19.65
C THR A 291 -9.80 11.44 -19.25
N ARG A 292 -8.49 11.15 -19.28
CA ARG A 292 -7.98 9.80 -18.98
C ARG A 292 -8.29 9.43 -17.54
N ASN A 293 -8.73 8.20 -17.31
CA ASN A 293 -8.85 7.66 -15.96
C ASN A 293 -7.46 7.41 -15.38
N PHE A 294 -7.24 7.92 -14.18
CA PHE A 294 -5.99 7.68 -13.48
C PHE A 294 -6.17 7.43 -11.99
N ILE A 295 -5.28 6.60 -11.46
CA ILE A 295 -5.10 6.40 -10.03
C ILE A 295 -3.94 7.28 -9.60
N LEU A 296 -4.22 8.31 -8.81
CA LEU A 296 -3.16 9.01 -8.10
C LEU A 296 -2.96 8.31 -6.76
N VAL A 297 -1.78 7.76 -6.51
CA VAL A 297 -1.46 7.01 -5.29
C VAL A 297 -1.79 7.87 -4.05
N PRO A 298 -2.64 7.39 -3.11
CA PRO A 298 -2.90 8.08 -1.84
C PRO A 298 -1.90 7.63 -0.77
N GLY A 299 -1.08 8.54 -0.23
CA GLY A 299 -0.05 8.17 0.74
C GLY A 299 0.84 7.03 0.21
N ASN A 300 0.73 5.84 0.82
CA ASN A 300 1.29 4.58 0.29
C ASN A 300 0.17 3.68 -0.25
N LEU A 301 0.30 3.20 -1.48
CA LEU A 301 -0.63 2.25 -2.09
C LEU A 301 0.06 0.91 -2.34
N GLU A 302 -0.59 -0.17 -1.93
CA GLU A 302 -0.20 -1.53 -2.27
C GLU A 302 -1.33 -2.23 -3.03
N LEU A 303 -1.01 -2.75 -4.22
CA LEU A 303 -1.90 -3.53 -5.06
C LEU A 303 -1.42 -4.98 -5.07
N ARG A 304 -2.30 -5.94 -4.78
CA ARG A 304 -1.98 -7.37 -4.73
C ARG A 304 -3.02 -8.21 -5.46
N ASN A 305 -2.55 -9.20 -6.23
CA ASN A 305 -3.39 -10.27 -6.78
C ASN A 305 -4.63 -9.76 -7.53
N LEU A 306 -4.47 -8.72 -8.35
CA LEU A 306 -5.57 -8.06 -9.05
C LEU A 306 -5.12 -7.52 -10.41
N SER A 307 -6.08 -7.23 -11.27
CA SER A 307 -5.85 -6.49 -12.52
C SER A 307 -6.51 -5.11 -12.42
N VAL A 308 -5.78 -4.08 -12.86
CA VAL A 308 -6.32 -2.75 -13.14
C VAL A 308 -6.45 -2.63 -14.65
N SER A 309 -7.56 -2.07 -15.14
CA SER A 309 -7.79 -1.87 -16.56
C SER A 309 -6.59 -1.22 -17.26
N THR A 310 -6.24 -1.71 -18.44
CA THR A 310 -5.10 -1.24 -19.25
C THR A 310 -5.26 0.21 -19.75
N ALA A 311 -6.48 0.75 -19.70
CA ALA A 311 -6.75 2.14 -20.02
C ALA A 311 -6.44 3.12 -18.86
N VAL A 312 -6.05 2.60 -17.69
CA VAL A 312 -5.81 3.40 -16.48
C VAL A 312 -4.32 3.65 -16.32
N HIS A 313 -3.99 4.92 -16.05
CA HIS A 313 -2.64 5.31 -15.66
C HIS A 313 -2.52 5.36 -14.13
N ILE A 314 -1.46 4.77 -13.57
CA ILE A 314 -1.16 4.83 -12.14
C ILE A 314 -0.02 5.83 -11.90
N TYR A 315 -0.28 6.89 -11.14
CA TYR A 315 0.65 7.97 -10.86
C TYR A 315 1.08 7.95 -9.39
N ALA A 316 2.37 7.75 -9.17
CA ALA A 316 3.04 7.95 -7.89
C ALA A 316 3.85 9.26 -7.95
N ASP A 317 3.64 10.15 -7.00
CA ASP A 317 4.22 11.51 -7.00
C ASP A 317 4.54 11.94 -5.55
N ALA A 318 5.30 13.02 -5.37
CA ALA A 318 5.51 13.71 -4.11
C ALA A 318 5.98 12.79 -2.96
N GLY A 319 6.98 11.94 -3.23
CA GLY A 319 7.53 11.01 -2.24
C GLY A 319 6.65 9.80 -1.90
N ARG A 320 5.50 9.63 -2.56
CA ARG A 320 4.57 8.53 -2.29
C ARG A 320 5.10 7.18 -2.76
N LYS A 321 4.66 6.11 -2.09
CA LYS A 321 5.08 4.74 -2.41
C LYS A 321 3.97 3.96 -3.12
N LEU A 322 4.29 3.35 -4.24
CA LEU A 322 3.48 2.36 -4.93
C LEU A 322 4.15 0.99 -4.83
N THR A 323 3.44 0.00 -4.30
CA THR A 323 3.86 -1.41 -4.29
C THR A 323 2.88 -2.24 -5.09
N MET A 324 3.37 -3.07 -6.01
CA MET A 324 2.55 -3.92 -6.88
C MET A 324 3.05 -5.36 -6.82
N LYS A 325 2.18 -6.32 -6.48
CA LYS A 325 2.52 -7.74 -6.34
C LYS A 325 1.51 -8.64 -7.04
N ASN A 326 1.92 -9.39 -8.05
CA ASN A 326 1.01 -10.20 -8.88
C ASN A 326 -0.11 -9.33 -9.48
N VAL A 327 0.27 -8.23 -10.15
CA VAL A 327 -0.67 -7.23 -10.68
C VAL A 327 -0.55 -7.08 -12.19
N ASN A 328 -1.70 -7.00 -12.86
CA ASN A 328 -1.80 -6.49 -14.23
C ASN A 328 -2.24 -5.02 -14.20
N SER A 329 -1.61 -4.13 -14.95
CA SER A 329 -2.03 -2.73 -15.05
C SER A 329 -1.84 -2.12 -16.43
N GLY A 330 -2.48 -0.97 -16.63
CA GLY A 330 -2.06 0.00 -17.66
C GLY A 330 -0.76 0.71 -17.28
N ASN A 331 -0.54 1.88 -17.87
CA ASN A 331 0.68 2.67 -17.72
C ASN A 331 0.99 3.06 -16.26
N ILE A 332 2.28 3.13 -15.92
CA ILE A 332 2.77 3.53 -14.59
C ILE A 332 3.69 4.75 -14.75
N LEU A 333 3.45 5.78 -13.93
CA LEU A 333 4.31 6.95 -13.83
C LEU A 333 4.74 7.15 -12.37
N ALA A 334 6.04 7.24 -12.11
CA ALA A 334 6.60 7.62 -10.82
C ALA A 334 7.43 8.90 -10.96
N GLN A 335 7.24 9.89 -10.08
CA GLN A 335 7.93 11.18 -10.16
C GLN A 335 8.13 11.86 -8.80
N ASN A 336 8.95 12.92 -8.75
CA ASN A 336 9.19 13.79 -7.59
C ASN A 336 9.44 13.03 -6.28
N GLY A 337 10.43 12.12 -6.29
CA GLY A 337 10.78 11.35 -5.09
C GLY A 337 9.94 10.10 -4.84
N ALA A 338 8.94 9.81 -5.69
CA ALA A 338 8.10 8.63 -5.52
C ALA A 338 8.91 7.32 -5.56
N THR A 339 8.44 6.34 -4.79
CA THR A 339 9.05 5.00 -4.74
C THR A 339 8.12 3.98 -5.38
N LEU A 340 8.62 3.25 -6.38
CA LEU A 340 7.93 2.14 -7.04
C LEU A 340 8.58 0.82 -6.65
N LEU A 341 7.79 -0.14 -6.18
CA LEU A 341 8.24 -1.51 -5.92
C LEU A 341 7.32 -2.47 -6.65
N THR A 342 7.86 -3.30 -7.54
CA THR A 342 7.08 -4.27 -8.31
C THR A 342 7.60 -5.69 -8.12
N GLU A 343 6.69 -6.65 -8.02
CA GLU A 343 6.98 -8.08 -7.99
C GLU A 343 5.93 -8.83 -8.81
N ASN A 344 6.34 -9.56 -9.85
CA ASN A 344 5.43 -10.31 -10.73
C ASN A 344 4.34 -9.40 -11.35
N VAL A 345 4.76 -8.39 -12.09
CA VAL A 345 3.87 -7.37 -12.67
C VAL A 345 3.82 -7.50 -14.18
N TYR A 346 2.62 -7.33 -14.73
CA TYR A 346 2.37 -7.24 -16.16
C TYR A 346 1.79 -5.86 -16.49
N VAL A 347 2.44 -5.12 -17.37
CA VAL A 347 2.09 -3.74 -17.74
C VAL A 347 1.76 -3.69 -19.23
N VAL A 348 0.65 -3.06 -19.58
CA VAL A 348 0.27 -2.83 -20.99
C VAL A 348 0.18 -1.34 -21.26
N ASP A 349 0.97 -0.85 -22.22
CA ASP A 349 0.74 0.47 -22.82
C ASP A 349 -0.32 0.36 -23.91
N GLY A 350 -1.53 0.82 -23.61
CA GLY A 350 -2.65 0.85 -24.55
C GLY A 350 -2.67 2.09 -25.45
N GLN A 351 -1.75 3.06 -25.31
CA GLN A 351 -1.94 4.42 -25.83
C GLN A 351 -0.73 5.03 -26.57
N ASN A 352 0.19 4.22 -27.09
CA ASN A 352 1.38 4.68 -27.84
C ASN A 352 2.21 5.73 -27.07
N THR A 353 2.50 5.45 -25.81
CA THR A 353 3.33 6.31 -24.96
C THR A 353 4.47 5.48 -24.37
N TRP A 354 4.70 5.61 -23.06
CA TRP A 354 5.62 4.79 -22.29
C TRP A 354 4.80 3.94 -21.33
N ALA A 355 5.02 2.63 -21.31
CA ALA A 355 4.32 1.76 -20.37
C ALA A 355 4.73 2.07 -18.92
N ILE A 356 6.02 2.32 -18.69
CA ILE A 356 6.56 2.72 -17.39
C ILE A 356 7.46 3.94 -17.56
N VAL A 357 7.23 4.96 -16.74
CA VAL A 357 8.04 6.19 -16.71
C VAL A 357 8.49 6.48 -15.29
N LEU A 358 9.80 6.71 -15.15
CA LEU A 358 10.44 7.16 -13.92
C LEU A 358 11.01 8.56 -14.16
N ASN A 359 10.31 9.58 -13.69
CA ASN A 359 10.75 10.97 -13.80
C ASN A 359 11.74 11.33 -12.68
N ALA A 360 12.23 12.57 -12.72
CA ALA A 360 13.21 13.09 -11.78
C ALA A 360 12.90 12.79 -10.31
N GLY A 361 13.90 12.24 -9.62
CA GLY A 361 13.86 11.85 -8.21
C GLY A 361 13.13 10.53 -7.92
N ALA A 362 12.44 9.92 -8.90
CA ALA A 362 11.77 8.64 -8.67
C ALA A 362 12.77 7.51 -8.43
N LYS A 363 12.41 6.57 -7.56
CA LYS A 363 13.17 5.36 -7.28
C LYS A 363 12.32 4.13 -7.56
N ALA A 364 12.78 3.24 -8.42
CA ALA A 364 12.07 2.00 -8.74
C ALA A 364 12.91 0.77 -8.41
N THR A 365 12.27 -0.24 -7.84
CA THR A 365 12.84 -1.57 -7.63
C THR A 365 11.91 -2.61 -8.24
N PHE A 366 12.45 -3.39 -9.18
CA PHE A 366 11.75 -4.46 -9.88
C PHE A 366 12.30 -5.82 -9.43
N ARG A 367 11.40 -6.76 -9.09
CA ARG A 367 11.71 -8.13 -8.64
C ARG A 367 10.78 -9.14 -9.32
N GLY A 368 11.15 -10.42 -9.30
CA GLY A 368 10.32 -11.49 -9.86
C GLY A 368 10.15 -11.31 -11.37
N THR A 369 8.93 -11.47 -11.90
CA THR A 369 8.68 -11.22 -13.32
C THR A 369 8.20 -9.78 -13.57
N LEU A 370 8.68 -9.16 -14.66
CA LEU A 370 8.13 -7.93 -15.19
C LEU A 370 7.90 -8.11 -16.68
N THR A 371 6.65 -8.09 -17.12
CA THR A 371 6.32 -8.13 -18.54
C THR A 371 5.72 -6.81 -18.95
N ILE A 372 6.26 -6.21 -20.02
CA ILE A 372 5.82 -4.93 -20.55
C ILE A 372 5.41 -5.14 -22.00
N ASP A 373 4.11 -4.97 -22.25
CA ASP A 373 3.56 -4.99 -23.59
C ASP A 373 3.27 -3.58 -24.08
N THR A 374 3.83 -3.21 -25.23
CA THR A 374 3.49 -1.94 -25.88
C THR A 374 2.59 -2.19 -27.08
N THR A 375 1.58 -1.34 -27.24
CA THR A 375 0.75 -1.31 -28.44
C THR A 375 1.18 -0.13 -29.32
N LEU A 376 0.97 -0.22 -30.64
CA LEU A 376 1.05 0.92 -31.58
C LEU A 376 2.39 1.68 -31.65
N ALA A 377 3.52 1.00 -31.79
CA ALA A 377 4.87 1.60 -31.84
C ALA A 377 5.34 2.30 -30.55
N GLY A 378 4.64 2.06 -29.44
CA GLY A 378 4.96 2.62 -28.14
C GLY A 378 6.28 2.11 -27.53
N HIS A 379 6.64 2.73 -26.41
CA HIS A 379 7.90 2.53 -25.71
C HIS A 379 7.68 1.81 -24.37
N ALA A 380 8.63 0.97 -23.95
CA ALA A 380 8.40 0.10 -22.78
C ALA A 380 8.72 0.81 -21.46
N LEU A 381 9.97 1.21 -21.23
CA LEU A 381 10.43 1.78 -19.96
C LEU A 381 11.39 2.97 -20.13
N LEU A 382 11.03 4.10 -19.52
CA LEU A 382 11.81 5.34 -19.48
C LEU A 382 12.31 5.64 -18.07
N ALA A 383 13.61 5.88 -17.94
CA ALA A 383 14.23 6.49 -16.75
C ALA A 383 14.79 7.86 -17.12
N GLN A 384 14.21 8.94 -16.57
CA GLN A 384 14.60 10.32 -16.82
C GLN A 384 15.69 10.82 -15.86
N SER A 385 16.25 11.98 -16.16
CA SER A 385 17.29 12.63 -15.36
C SER A 385 16.96 12.66 -13.85
N GLY A 386 17.89 12.18 -13.02
CA GLY A 386 17.74 12.12 -11.56
C GLY A 386 16.88 10.97 -11.03
N SER A 387 16.36 10.09 -11.90
CA SER A 387 15.66 8.87 -11.50
C SER A 387 16.64 7.70 -11.29
N GLN A 388 16.21 6.71 -10.50
CA GLN A 388 16.97 5.49 -10.22
C GLN A 388 16.08 4.25 -10.45
N ALA A 389 16.58 3.27 -11.19
CA ALA A 389 15.93 1.99 -11.42
C ALA A 389 16.85 0.83 -11.05
N ALA A 390 16.37 -0.08 -10.20
CA ALA A 390 17.08 -1.29 -9.82
C ALA A 390 16.25 -2.53 -10.17
N PHE A 391 16.83 -3.44 -10.96
CA PHE A 391 16.25 -4.74 -11.29
C PHE A 391 16.99 -5.81 -10.48
N GLU A 392 16.35 -6.30 -9.41
CA GLU A 392 16.93 -7.22 -8.43
C GLU A 392 16.36 -8.62 -8.66
N SER A 393 17.14 -9.48 -9.31
CA SER A 393 16.71 -10.83 -9.70
C SER A 393 15.39 -10.83 -10.47
N ALA A 394 15.22 -9.84 -11.34
CA ALA A 394 14.04 -9.69 -12.16
C ALA A 394 14.20 -10.37 -13.53
N ALA A 395 13.17 -11.10 -13.95
CA ALA A 395 13.00 -11.57 -15.32
C ALA A 395 12.11 -10.57 -16.07
N VAL A 396 12.73 -9.69 -16.86
CA VAL A 396 12.05 -8.64 -17.61
C VAL A 396 11.80 -9.09 -19.04
N THR A 397 10.57 -8.95 -19.52
CA THR A 397 10.20 -9.18 -20.93
C THR A 397 9.57 -7.92 -21.49
N ALA A 398 10.15 -7.36 -22.55
CA ALA A 398 9.55 -6.27 -23.33
C ALA A 398 9.04 -6.80 -24.66
N ARG A 399 7.79 -6.50 -25.02
CA ARG A 399 7.14 -6.97 -26.24
C ARG A 399 6.33 -5.86 -26.89
N ALA A 400 6.65 -5.55 -28.14
CA ALA A 400 5.77 -4.75 -28.99
C ALA A 400 4.73 -5.69 -29.62
N SER A 401 3.42 -5.49 -29.39
CA SER A 401 2.39 -6.45 -29.81
C SER A 401 2.09 -6.38 -31.31
N ASN A 402 1.84 -5.19 -31.86
CA ASN A 402 1.21 -5.02 -33.18
C ASN A 402 2.11 -4.43 -34.28
N THR A 403 3.19 -3.75 -33.92
CA THR A 403 4.14 -3.11 -34.85
C THR A 403 5.56 -3.22 -34.29
N THR A 404 6.56 -2.78 -35.06
CA THR A 404 7.91 -2.53 -34.52
C THR A 404 7.81 -1.46 -33.44
N GLY A 405 8.27 -1.79 -32.22
CA GLY A 405 8.36 -0.81 -31.15
C GLY A 405 9.50 0.16 -31.40
N ASN A 406 9.44 1.37 -30.86
CA ASN A 406 10.55 2.30 -31.06
C ASN A 406 11.70 2.00 -30.07
N ILE A 407 11.46 2.18 -28.77
CA ILE A 407 12.48 1.97 -27.73
C ILE A 407 11.92 1.07 -26.62
N ALA A 408 12.61 -0.02 -26.29
CA ALA A 408 12.19 -0.85 -25.17
C ALA A 408 12.68 -0.25 -23.84
N VAL A 409 13.98 0.07 -23.71
CA VAL A 409 14.52 0.74 -22.53
C VAL A 409 15.25 2.01 -22.93
N TYR A 410 14.86 3.16 -22.34
CA TYR A 410 15.55 4.43 -22.52
C TYR A 410 16.01 4.99 -21.18
N ILE A 411 17.29 5.35 -21.12
CA ILE A 411 17.94 5.90 -19.92
C ILE A 411 18.46 7.27 -20.29
N GLU A 412 17.77 8.33 -19.83
CA GLU A 412 18.11 9.71 -20.12
C GLU A 412 19.37 10.15 -19.34
N GLU A 413 20.00 11.23 -19.79
CA GLU A 413 21.16 11.83 -19.11
C GLU A 413 20.85 12.15 -17.65
N GLY A 414 21.71 11.70 -16.74
CA GLY A 414 21.55 11.84 -15.29
C GLY A 414 20.64 10.80 -14.62
N ALA A 415 20.06 9.87 -15.38
CA ALA A 415 19.38 8.69 -14.82
C ALA A 415 20.38 7.56 -14.52
N ASP A 416 20.07 6.72 -13.52
CA ASP A 416 20.87 5.52 -13.19
C ASP A 416 20.00 4.27 -13.21
N MET A 417 20.45 3.25 -13.93
CA MET A 417 19.78 1.97 -14.04
C MET A 417 20.74 0.82 -13.74
N VAL A 418 20.37 -0.05 -12.80
CA VAL A 418 21.16 -1.20 -12.40
C VAL A 418 20.37 -2.50 -12.53
N TRP A 419 20.93 -3.50 -13.19
CA TRP A 419 20.37 -4.85 -13.29
C TRP A 419 21.29 -5.85 -12.61
N ARG A 420 20.73 -6.70 -11.74
CA ARG A 420 21.48 -7.70 -10.97
C ARG A 420 20.82 -9.07 -11.05
N ALA A 421 21.57 -10.07 -11.50
CA ALA A 421 21.23 -11.50 -11.42
C ALA A 421 19.84 -11.84 -11.98
N GLY A 422 19.52 -11.34 -13.18
CA GLY A 422 18.21 -11.49 -13.81
C GLY A 422 18.28 -11.91 -15.29
N SER A 423 17.20 -11.67 -16.02
CA SER A 423 17.17 -11.86 -17.48
C SER A 423 16.39 -10.74 -18.14
N TYR A 424 16.83 -10.30 -19.30
CA TYR A 424 16.10 -9.38 -20.16
C TYR A 424 15.75 -10.07 -21.48
N THR A 425 14.47 -10.12 -21.82
CA THR A 425 14.00 -10.66 -23.09
C THR A 425 13.31 -9.58 -23.90
N VAL A 426 13.72 -9.42 -25.15
CA VAL A 426 13.07 -8.54 -26.11
C VAL A 426 12.36 -9.42 -27.14
N ALA A 427 11.05 -9.55 -26.96
CA ALA A 427 10.24 -10.59 -27.59
C ALA A 427 9.74 -10.24 -29.00
N LYS A 428 9.98 -9.01 -29.48
CA LYS A 428 9.71 -8.58 -30.85
C LYS A 428 10.59 -7.37 -31.18
N GLU A 429 10.72 -7.04 -32.46
CA GLU A 429 11.56 -5.95 -32.97
C GLU A 429 11.22 -4.61 -32.31
N TYR A 430 12.19 -4.09 -31.55
CA TYR A 430 12.31 -2.68 -31.21
C TYR A 430 13.47 -2.10 -32.03
N ASN A 431 13.36 -0.86 -32.49
CA ASN A 431 14.48 -0.18 -33.14
C ASN A 431 15.68 -0.06 -32.18
N TYR A 432 15.38 0.22 -30.91
CA TYR A 432 16.34 0.36 -29.83
C TYR A 432 15.94 -0.53 -28.65
N PRO A 433 16.51 -1.74 -28.51
CA PRO A 433 16.26 -2.57 -27.33
C PRO A 433 16.70 -1.86 -26.04
N ILE A 434 17.91 -1.31 -26.03
CA ILE A 434 18.40 -0.47 -24.94
C ILE A 434 19.11 0.75 -25.53
N LEU A 435 18.67 1.96 -25.17
CA LEU A 435 19.27 3.23 -25.53
C LEU A 435 19.71 4.00 -24.27
N VAL A 436 21.00 4.34 -24.19
CA VAL A 436 21.64 4.86 -22.98
C VAL A 436 22.27 6.24 -23.21
N HIS A 437 21.67 7.28 -22.63
CA HIS A 437 22.28 8.61 -22.43
C HIS A 437 22.72 8.83 -20.98
N GLY A 438 22.12 8.12 -20.02
CA GLY A 438 22.52 8.14 -18.60
C GLY A 438 23.50 7.02 -18.26
N HIS A 439 23.31 6.39 -17.10
CA HIS A 439 24.15 5.30 -16.61
C HIS A 439 23.39 3.98 -16.60
N LEU A 440 23.99 2.95 -17.21
CA LEU A 440 23.52 1.56 -17.16
C LEU A 440 24.59 0.66 -16.55
N THR A 441 24.25 -0.11 -15.53
CA THR A 441 25.11 -1.18 -15.03
C THR A 441 24.36 -2.50 -14.99
N MET A 442 24.90 -3.53 -15.61
CA MET A 442 24.31 -4.88 -15.63
C MET A 442 25.31 -5.89 -15.05
N TYR A 443 24.82 -6.77 -14.17
CA TYR A 443 25.57 -7.85 -13.54
C TYR A 443 24.82 -9.16 -13.69
N ASN A 444 25.43 -10.19 -14.27
CA ASN A 444 24.83 -11.52 -14.39
C ASN A 444 23.42 -11.48 -15.01
N THR A 445 23.22 -10.65 -16.04
CA THR A 445 21.92 -10.43 -16.67
C THR A 445 22.01 -10.64 -18.17
N ASN A 446 21.51 -11.77 -18.65
CA ASN A 446 21.53 -12.08 -20.08
C ASN A 446 20.43 -11.31 -20.84
N ILE A 447 20.78 -10.82 -22.04
CA ILE A 447 19.85 -10.18 -22.97
C ILE A 447 19.53 -11.15 -24.10
N THR A 448 18.28 -11.60 -24.14
CA THR A 448 17.73 -12.48 -25.16
C THR A 448 16.91 -11.68 -26.16
N MET A 449 17.14 -11.90 -27.45
CA MET A 449 16.37 -11.34 -28.55
C MET A 449 15.70 -12.47 -29.31
N THR A 450 14.40 -12.38 -29.53
CA THR A 450 13.64 -13.42 -30.22
C THR A 450 13.52 -13.18 -31.73
N THR A 451 13.86 -11.98 -32.20
CA THR A 451 13.83 -11.58 -33.61
C THR A 451 15.13 -10.86 -33.98
N ALA A 452 15.44 -10.81 -35.28
CA ALA A 452 16.58 -10.02 -35.75
C ALA A 452 16.34 -8.54 -35.42
N MET A 453 17.35 -7.88 -34.85
CA MET A 453 17.33 -6.47 -34.50
C MET A 453 18.60 -5.82 -35.03
N GLN A 454 18.56 -4.53 -35.32
CA GLN A 454 19.77 -3.84 -35.77
C GLN A 454 20.81 -3.73 -34.65
N ARG A 455 20.38 -3.40 -33.43
CA ARG A 455 21.26 -3.03 -32.32
C ARG A 455 20.89 -3.84 -31.09
N GLY A 456 21.86 -4.22 -30.27
CA GLY A 456 21.61 -4.77 -28.95
C GLY A 456 21.53 -3.71 -27.86
N ILE A 457 22.64 -3.01 -27.66
CA ILE A 457 22.74 -1.86 -26.76
C ILE A 457 23.31 -0.69 -27.54
N GLU A 458 22.73 0.49 -27.38
CA GLU A 458 23.27 1.72 -27.92
C GLU A 458 23.57 2.72 -26.81
N VAL A 459 24.80 3.25 -26.85
CA VAL A 459 25.29 4.21 -25.87
C VAL A 459 25.58 5.52 -26.59
N GLN A 460 24.89 6.56 -26.17
CA GLN A 460 24.94 7.89 -26.75
C GLN A 460 25.92 8.79 -26.00
N ARG A 461 26.12 10.00 -26.52
CA ARG A 461 27.00 11.00 -25.89
C ARG A 461 26.62 11.19 -24.42
N THR A 462 27.63 11.26 -23.55
CA THR A 462 27.56 11.30 -22.07
C THR A 462 27.14 10.00 -21.38
N GLY A 463 26.52 9.06 -22.11
CA GLY A 463 26.12 7.77 -21.60
C GLY A 463 27.30 6.92 -21.10
N LYS A 464 27.08 6.18 -20.01
CA LYS A 464 28.05 5.25 -19.42
C LYS A 464 27.44 3.88 -19.25
N VAL A 465 28.18 2.84 -19.62
CA VAL A 465 27.73 1.45 -19.45
C VAL A 465 28.75 0.59 -18.72
N GLY A 466 28.27 -0.26 -17.80
CA GLY A 466 29.03 -1.34 -17.20
C GLY A 466 28.34 -2.67 -17.44
N LEU A 467 28.99 -3.59 -18.17
CA LEU A 467 28.46 -4.90 -18.50
C LEU A 467 29.33 -5.96 -17.83
N ASN A 468 28.79 -6.70 -16.86
CA ASN A 468 29.57 -7.65 -16.07
C ASN A 468 28.91 -9.03 -16.08
N ASP A 469 29.68 -10.04 -16.47
CA ASP A 469 29.31 -11.45 -16.53
C ASP A 469 27.97 -11.70 -17.23
N LEU A 470 27.79 -11.15 -18.43
CA LEU A 470 26.54 -11.29 -19.19
C LEU A 470 26.74 -11.61 -20.67
N THR A 471 25.68 -12.10 -21.31
CA THR A 471 25.62 -12.27 -22.77
C THR A 471 24.57 -11.37 -23.40
N VAL A 472 24.93 -10.63 -24.45
CA VAL A 472 24.00 -9.86 -25.29
C VAL A 472 23.68 -10.64 -26.56
N GLY A 473 22.40 -10.68 -26.93
CA GLY A 473 21.94 -11.31 -28.17
C GLY A 473 21.79 -12.83 -28.08
N LEU A 474 21.38 -13.37 -26.92
CA LEU A 474 20.95 -14.76 -26.83
C LEU A 474 19.70 -15.00 -27.68
N GLY A 475 19.54 -16.19 -28.25
CA GLY A 475 18.54 -16.45 -29.28
C GLY A 475 19.04 -15.94 -30.63
N VAL A 476 18.40 -14.89 -31.17
CA VAL A 476 18.78 -14.26 -32.45
C VAL A 476 19.79 -13.15 -32.19
N ALA A 477 20.93 -13.19 -32.88
CA ALA A 477 21.93 -12.14 -32.73
C ALA A 477 21.49 -10.85 -33.46
N PRO A 478 21.73 -9.66 -32.88
CA PRO A 478 21.53 -8.39 -33.57
C PRO A 478 22.57 -8.17 -34.67
N ILE A 479 22.36 -7.19 -35.56
CA ILE A 479 23.40 -6.78 -36.54
C ILE A 479 24.65 -6.29 -35.79
N TRP A 480 24.44 -5.45 -34.78
CA TRP A 480 25.46 -4.92 -33.89
C TRP A 480 25.15 -5.25 -32.42
N GLY A 481 26.12 -5.81 -31.70
CA GLY A 481 25.94 -6.14 -30.27
C GLY A 481 25.85 -4.88 -29.41
N LEU A 482 26.85 -4.01 -29.54
CA LEU A 482 26.95 -2.70 -28.88
C LEU A 482 27.28 -1.60 -29.91
N VAL A 483 26.52 -0.51 -29.90
CA VAL A 483 26.77 0.67 -30.74
C VAL A 483 27.17 1.82 -29.83
N ASP A 484 28.36 2.35 -30.03
CA ASP A 484 28.88 3.51 -29.31
C ASP A 484 28.81 4.77 -30.19
N VAL A 485 28.14 5.80 -29.68
CA VAL A 485 27.95 7.11 -30.33
C VAL A 485 28.59 8.21 -29.47
N GLY A 486 29.72 7.89 -28.84
CA GLY A 486 30.51 8.84 -28.04
C GLY A 486 30.26 8.75 -26.54
N SER A 487 30.13 7.53 -26.01
CA SER A 487 29.97 7.25 -24.58
C SER A 487 31.08 7.87 -23.73
N SER A 488 30.75 8.18 -22.47
CA SER A 488 31.72 8.66 -21.47
C SER A 488 32.51 7.52 -20.82
N GLY A 489 32.07 6.27 -20.98
CA GLY A 489 32.79 5.10 -20.51
C GLY A 489 32.04 3.79 -20.73
N VAL A 490 32.81 2.74 -21.00
CA VAL A 490 32.36 1.35 -21.16
C VAL A 490 33.23 0.46 -20.27
N THR A 491 32.64 -0.35 -19.39
CA THR A 491 33.38 -1.15 -18.40
C THR A 491 32.85 -2.58 -18.28
N GLY A 492 33.65 -3.46 -17.67
CA GLY A 492 33.26 -4.82 -17.28
C GLY A 492 33.58 -5.91 -18.29
N ASN A 493 33.12 -7.13 -18.02
CA ASN A 493 33.30 -8.30 -18.86
C ASN A 493 31.97 -8.82 -19.43
N ALA A 494 31.87 -9.01 -20.74
CA ALA A 494 30.63 -9.46 -21.37
C ALA A 494 30.88 -10.22 -22.67
N THR A 495 29.97 -11.11 -23.02
CA THR A 495 29.92 -11.74 -24.33
C THR A 495 28.91 -11.02 -25.21
N LEU A 496 29.35 -10.49 -26.33
CA LEU A 496 28.49 -9.79 -27.30
C LEU A 496 28.30 -10.70 -28.51
N ARG A 497 27.04 -11.07 -28.80
CA ARG A 497 26.69 -11.76 -30.05
C ARG A 497 26.27 -10.74 -31.10
N ALA A 498 26.75 -10.89 -32.33
CA ALA A 498 26.35 -10.04 -33.45
C ALA A 498 26.51 -10.75 -34.81
N VAL A 499 25.73 -10.33 -35.80
CA VAL A 499 25.86 -10.79 -37.20
C VAL A 499 27.05 -10.13 -37.90
N SER A 500 27.27 -8.83 -37.63
CA SER A 500 28.38 -8.02 -38.14
C SER A 500 29.35 -7.71 -36.99
N ASN A 501 29.47 -6.44 -36.58
CA ASN A 501 30.38 -6.02 -35.52
C ASN A 501 29.76 -6.24 -34.12
N CYS A 502 30.48 -6.91 -33.23
CA CYS A 502 30.08 -7.02 -31.82
C CYS A 502 30.07 -5.67 -31.10
N TRP A 503 30.99 -4.77 -31.44
CA TRP A 503 30.95 -3.36 -31.05
C TRP A 503 31.37 -2.44 -32.20
N THR A 504 30.59 -1.37 -32.43
CA THR A 504 30.80 -0.46 -33.55
C THR A 504 30.44 0.99 -33.20
N ASN A 505 30.78 1.92 -34.09
CA ASN A 505 30.30 3.30 -34.11
C ASN A 505 29.41 3.60 -35.33
N ALA A 506 28.89 2.54 -35.97
CA ALA A 506 28.20 2.59 -37.26
C ALA A 506 27.19 3.74 -37.35
N GLY A 507 27.44 4.66 -38.29
CA GLY A 507 26.57 5.78 -38.61
C GLY A 507 27.07 7.18 -38.21
N TYR A 508 28.15 7.29 -37.42
CA TYR A 508 28.68 8.57 -36.98
C TYR A 508 30.13 8.79 -37.45
N ALA A 509 30.30 9.69 -38.42
CA ALA A 509 31.52 9.87 -39.21
C ALA A 509 32.71 10.57 -38.48
N THR A 510 32.58 10.96 -37.21
CA THR A 510 33.64 11.72 -36.51
C THR A 510 33.91 11.18 -35.11
N GLY A 511 35.19 11.03 -34.78
CA GLY A 511 35.64 10.76 -33.41
C GLY A 511 35.53 9.32 -32.93
N VAL A 512 36.08 8.35 -33.67
CA VAL A 512 36.23 6.96 -33.22
C VAL A 512 36.94 6.94 -31.86
N GLN A 513 36.21 6.67 -30.79
CA GLN A 513 36.75 6.57 -29.44
C GLN A 513 37.25 5.14 -29.17
N PHE A 514 36.53 4.12 -29.62
CA PHE A 514 36.87 2.70 -29.42
C PHE A 514 37.43 2.07 -30.69
N ILE A 515 38.39 1.15 -30.55
CA ILE A 515 38.79 0.27 -31.66
C ILE A 515 37.58 -0.61 -31.99
N LEU A 516 37.04 -0.46 -33.20
CA LEU A 516 35.91 -1.23 -33.69
C LEU A 516 36.25 -2.72 -33.67
N SER A 517 35.29 -3.59 -33.32
CA SER A 517 35.50 -5.01 -33.55
C SER A 517 35.65 -5.21 -35.06
N GLY A 518 36.77 -5.78 -35.50
CA GLY A 518 36.99 -6.09 -36.91
C GLY A 518 35.86 -6.95 -37.47
N ASP A 519 35.48 -6.70 -38.72
CA ASP A 519 34.49 -7.53 -39.40
C ASP A 519 35.06 -8.97 -39.50
N GLY A 520 34.41 -9.92 -38.84
CA GLY A 520 34.90 -11.31 -38.77
C GLY A 520 36.08 -11.60 -37.83
N ALA A 521 36.41 -10.72 -36.87
CA ALA A 521 37.49 -11.00 -35.93
C ALA A 521 37.15 -12.13 -34.93
N GLN A 522 37.80 -13.28 -35.09
CA GLN A 522 37.99 -14.25 -34.02
C GLN A 522 38.82 -13.58 -32.91
N ASN A 523 38.25 -13.42 -31.73
CA ASN A 523 38.92 -13.05 -30.48
C ASN A 523 39.64 -11.68 -30.47
N GLY A 524 38.93 -10.63 -30.04
CA GLY A 524 39.54 -9.38 -29.55
C GLY A 524 39.19 -9.18 -28.09
N ALA A 525 40.19 -9.14 -27.19
CA ALA A 525 40.01 -9.20 -25.73
C ALA A 525 39.72 -7.85 -25.05
N SER A 526 39.58 -6.75 -25.79
CA SER A 526 39.31 -5.44 -25.18
C SER A 526 38.61 -4.50 -26.14
N SER A 527 37.73 -3.63 -25.63
CA SER A 527 37.27 -2.45 -26.37
C SER A 527 38.31 -1.32 -26.24
N ALA A 528 39.59 -1.62 -26.47
CA ALA A 528 40.66 -0.64 -26.28
C ALA A 528 40.36 0.67 -27.04
N VAL A 529 40.59 1.79 -26.38
CA VAL A 529 40.41 3.13 -26.97
C VAL A 529 41.48 3.34 -28.04
N THR A 530 41.11 3.93 -29.18
CA THR A 530 42.08 4.23 -30.25
C THR A 530 43.23 5.12 -29.75
N ALA A 531 44.39 5.02 -30.39
CA ALA A 531 45.52 5.93 -30.12
C ALA A 531 45.13 7.39 -30.40
N ASN A 532 45.93 8.35 -29.89
CA ASN A 532 45.71 9.76 -30.22
C ASN A 532 45.85 9.96 -31.74
N GLU A 533 44.95 10.77 -32.31
CA GLU A 533 45.11 11.28 -33.68
C GLU A 533 46.36 12.17 -33.73
N ALA A 534 47.09 12.11 -34.84
CA ALA A 534 48.14 13.08 -35.12
C ALA A 534 47.51 14.49 -35.20
N LEU A 535 48.13 15.46 -34.55
CA LEU A 535 47.67 16.84 -34.63
C LEU A 535 47.99 17.39 -36.02
N PRO A 536 47.01 17.99 -36.73
CA PRO A 536 47.26 18.69 -37.99
C PRO A 536 48.41 19.70 -37.83
N ALA A 537 49.36 19.65 -38.76
CA ALA A 537 50.46 20.61 -38.79
C ALA A 537 49.89 22.03 -39.00
N MET A 538 50.43 23.00 -38.26
CA MET A 538 50.11 24.41 -38.45
C MET A 538 51.20 25.03 -39.32
N SER A 539 50.80 25.75 -40.38
CA SER A 539 51.72 26.56 -41.18
C SER A 539 52.32 27.71 -40.34
N ALA A 540 53.36 28.37 -40.86
CA ALA A 540 54.00 29.51 -40.18
C ALA A 540 53.04 30.69 -39.94
N SER A 541 51.99 30.81 -40.76
CA SER A 541 50.89 31.77 -40.62
C SER A 541 49.56 31.02 -40.70
N PRO A 542 49.11 30.41 -39.59
CA PRO A 542 48.00 29.46 -39.60
C PRO A 542 46.71 30.10 -40.12
N THR A 543 46.03 29.40 -41.02
CA THR A 543 44.66 29.74 -41.42
C THR A 543 43.67 29.37 -40.30
N ALA A 544 42.49 30.01 -40.29
CA ALA A 544 41.42 29.66 -39.36
C ALA A 544 41.02 28.16 -39.46
N ALA A 545 41.10 27.57 -40.66
CA ALA A 545 40.82 26.16 -40.87
C ALA A 545 41.88 25.24 -40.23
N GLU A 546 43.17 25.59 -40.32
CA GLU A 546 44.25 24.85 -39.66
C GLU A 546 44.12 24.93 -38.13
N VAL A 547 43.79 26.11 -37.59
CA VAL A 547 43.55 26.29 -36.14
C VAL A 547 42.35 25.44 -35.69
N GLN A 548 41.24 25.47 -36.43
CA GLN A 548 40.05 24.69 -36.10
C GLN A 548 40.32 23.18 -36.16
N ALA A 549 40.97 22.69 -37.21
CA ALA A 549 41.30 21.27 -37.35
C ALA A 549 42.23 20.79 -36.22
N ASN A 550 43.21 21.60 -35.83
CA ASN A 550 44.10 21.30 -34.71
C ASN A 550 43.35 21.29 -33.37
N ALA A 551 42.50 22.28 -33.12
CA ALA A 551 41.64 22.34 -31.94
C ALA A 551 40.70 21.14 -31.84
N ASP A 552 40.06 20.74 -32.95
CA ASP A 552 39.17 19.58 -33.01
C ASP A 552 39.92 18.27 -32.73
N ALA A 553 41.13 18.11 -33.29
CA ALA A 553 41.97 16.94 -33.01
C ALA A 553 42.42 16.88 -31.54
N ASN A 554 42.77 18.03 -30.94
CA ASN A 554 43.07 18.13 -29.51
C ASN A 554 41.86 17.79 -28.63
N ALA A 555 40.67 18.28 -28.97
CA ALA A 555 39.43 17.96 -28.26
C ALA A 555 39.14 16.45 -28.30
N ARG A 556 39.26 15.81 -29.48
CA ARG A 556 39.12 14.36 -29.63
C ARG A 556 40.17 13.58 -28.85
N ASN A 557 41.43 14.01 -28.85
CA ASN A 557 42.51 13.36 -28.09
C ASN A 557 42.32 13.48 -26.58
N THR A 558 41.82 14.62 -26.09
CA THR A 558 41.46 14.81 -24.69
C THR A 558 40.35 13.84 -24.28
N MET A 559 39.32 13.71 -25.13
CA MET A 559 38.22 12.77 -24.92
C MET A 559 38.70 11.32 -24.90
N ARG A 560 39.59 10.91 -25.82
CA ARG A 560 40.22 9.58 -25.80
C ARG A 560 40.99 9.32 -24.51
N GLN A 561 41.76 10.29 -24.03
CA GLN A 561 42.51 10.13 -22.77
C GLN A 561 41.58 9.95 -21.58
N GLN A 562 40.49 10.72 -21.50
CA GLN A 562 39.45 10.54 -20.48
C GLN A 562 38.85 9.13 -20.54
N ILE A 563 38.48 8.65 -21.73
CA ILE A 563 37.88 7.32 -21.89
C ILE A 563 38.90 6.21 -21.58
N ARG A 564 40.18 6.36 -21.92
CA ARG A 564 41.22 5.39 -21.53
C ARG A 564 41.30 5.22 -20.01
N SER A 565 41.05 6.28 -19.26
CA SER A 565 41.07 6.22 -17.79
C SER A 565 39.84 5.55 -17.20
N THR A 566 38.72 5.50 -17.93
CA THR A 566 37.44 4.96 -17.45
C THR A 566 37.08 3.62 -18.09
N ASN A 567 37.67 3.26 -19.22
CA ASN A 567 37.39 2.02 -19.94
C ASN A 567 38.27 0.88 -19.45
N THR A 568 37.63 -0.09 -18.79
CA THR A 568 38.26 -1.29 -18.25
C THR A 568 37.64 -2.56 -18.83
N SER A 569 37.03 -2.49 -20.01
CA SER A 569 36.21 -3.58 -20.52
C SER A 569 37.00 -4.69 -21.21
N THR A 570 36.57 -5.93 -20.96
CA THR A 570 37.08 -7.16 -21.57
C THR A 570 35.92 -7.93 -22.18
N PHE A 571 35.60 -7.64 -23.44
CA PHE A 571 34.47 -8.25 -24.14
C PHE A 571 34.90 -9.42 -25.02
N THR A 572 34.05 -10.44 -25.10
CA THR A 572 34.18 -11.57 -26.01
C THR A 572 33.19 -11.38 -27.16
N CYS A 573 33.68 -11.37 -28.41
CA CYS A 573 32.82 -11.33 -29.59
C CYS A 573 32.45 -12.75 -30.03
N LEU A 574 31.16 -13.03 -30.21
CA LEU A 574 30.66 -14.27 -30.79
C LEU A 574 29.81 -13.96 -32.02
N LYS A 575 30.11 -14.60 -33.15
CA LYS A 575 29.30 -14.42 -34.35
C LYS A 575 27.96 -15.15 -34.22
N GLY A 576 26.91 -14.43 -34.58
CA GLY A 576 25.50 -14.83 -34.53
C GLY A 576 25.09 -15.83 -35.58
#